data_AF-A0A970L1Q9-F1
#
_entry.id   AF-A0A970L1Q9-F1
#
_cell.length_a   1.000
_cell.length_b   1.000
_cell.length_c   1.000
_cell.angle_alpha   90.00
_cell.angle_beta   90.00
_cell.angle_gamma   90.00
#
_symmetry.space_group_name_H-M   'P 1'
#
loop_
_entity.id
_entity.type
_entity.pdbx_description
1 polymer ?
#
loop_
_entity_poly.entity_id
_entity_poly.type
_entity_poly.pdbx_seq_one_letter_code
_entity_poly.pdbx_strand_id
1 'polypeptide(L)'
;MRNLKKFLALLLSVMMIATTAVIVSAEDATDYTEAAEVLVSTGALKGYTDGKLHLEDDVQRYQMALFIARMMTGDVDDTLWSNFNTTSFTDIDSLSQYVGAISFVTDEGVIKGRSET
;
A
#
# COMPACT_ATOMS: atom_id res chain seq x y z
N MET A 1 -26.48 24.62 -51.48
CA MET A 1 -26.37 23.49 -50.52
C MET A 1 -25.50 22.32 -50.99
N ARG A 2 -25.01 22.26 -52.25
CA ARG A 2 -24.29 21.09 -52.79
C ARG A 2 -22.91 20.83 -52.16
N ASN A 3 -22.22 21.88 -51.71
CA ASN A 3 -20.88 21.78 -51.11
C ASN A 3 -20.90 21.61 -49.59
N LEU A 4 -21.97 22.07 -48.92
CA LEU A 4 -22.15 21.89 -47.48
C LEU A 4 -22.35 20.42 -47.11
N LYS A 5 -23.09 19.67 -47.93
CA LYS A 5 -23.28 18.22 -47.74
C LYS A 5 -21.98 17.43 -47.88
N LYS A 6 -21.07 17.86 -48.78
CA LYS A 6 -19.75 17.24 -48.97
C LYS A 6 -18.78 17.58 -47.83
N PHE A 7 -18.80 18.84 -47.37
CA PHE A 7 -18.01 19.28 -46.22
C PHE A 7 -18.44 18.57 -44.93
N LEU A 8 -19.74 18.41 -44.70
CA LEU A 8 -20.27 17.73 -43.52
C LEU A 8 -19.95 16.22 -43.54
N ALA A 9 -20.01 15.58 -44.71
CA ALA A 9 -19.62 14.17 -44.86
C ALA A 9 -18.13 13.96 -44.58
N LEU A 10 -17.26 14.88 -45.03
CA LEU A 10 -15.84 14.84 -44.74
C LEU A 10 -15.56 14.99 -43.24
N LEU A 11 -16.20 15.95 -42.58
CA LEU A 11 -16.08 16.17 -41.13
C LEU A 11 -16.49 14.93 -40.32
N LEU A 12 -17.58 14.27 -40.74
CA LEU A 12 -18.06 13.05 -40.10
C LEU A 12 -17.08 11.89 -40.27
N SER A 13 -16.49 11.73 -41.45
CA SER A 13 -15.51 10.68 -41.72
C SER A 13 -14.21 10.86 -40.92
N VAL A 14 -13.75 12.11 -40.75
CA VAL A 14 -12.57 12.43 -39.94
C VAL A 14 -12.84 12.14 -38.46
N MET A 15 -14.04 12.44 -37.96
CA MET A 15 -14.42 12.07 -36.59
C MET A 15 -14.50 10.57 -36.36
N MET A 16 -14.93 9.78 -37.35
CA MET A 16 -14.98 8.32 -37.22
C MET A 16 -13.60 7.65 -37.24
N ILE A 17 -12.61 8.22 -37.96
CA ILE A 17 -11.25 7.67 -37.97
C ILE A 17 -10.49 8.03 -36.69
N ALA A 18 -10.84 9.16 -36.06
CA ALA A 18 -10.22 9.62 -34.81
C ALA A 18 -10.59 8.75 -33.58
N THR A 19 -11.60 7.88 -33.67
CA THR A 19 -12.08 7.09 -32.52
C THR A 19 -11.52 5.67 -32.45
N THR A 20 -10.75 5.18 -33.43
CA THR A 20 -10.36 3.76 -33.51
C THR A 20 -8.97 3.40 -32.99
N ALA A 21 -8.37 4.18 -32.09
CA ALA A 21 -7.12 3.75 -31.43
C ALA A 21 -7.03 4.24 -29.99
N VAL A 22 -7.84 3.67 -29.10
CA VAL A 22 -7.50 3.62 -27.67
C VAL A 22 -7.19 2.17 -27.36
N ILE A 23 -5.90 1.80 -27.44
CA ILE A 23 -5.43 0.54 -26.88
C ILE A 23 -5.33 0.78 -25.38
N VAL A 24 -6.40 0.46 -24.64
CA VAL A 24 -6.34 0.40 -23.18
C VAL A 24 -5.64 -0.92 -22.88
N SER A 25 -4.37 -0.86 -22.48
CA SER A 25 -3.73 -2.03 -21.88
C SER A 25 -4.34 -2.17 -20.49
N ALA A 26 -5.27 -3.10 -20.34
CA ALA A 26 -5.80 -3.49 -19.05
C ALA A 26 -4.72 -4.35 -18.37
N GLU A 27 -3.86 -3.69 -17.60
CA GLU A 27 -3.12 -4.39 -16.55
C GLU A 27 -4.14 -4.64 -15.43
N ASP A 28 -4.42 -5.90 -15.11
CA ASP A 28 -5.26 -6.29 -13.97
C ASP A 28 -4.52 -5.97 -12.65
N ALA A 29 -4.15 -4.71 -12.46
CA ALA A 29 -3.74 -4.19 -11.17
C ALA A 29 -5.00 -4.19 -10.31
N THR A 30 -5.12 -5.18 -9.43
CA THR A 30 -6.11 -5.17 -8.36
C THR A 30 -5.98 -3.85 -7.61
N ASP A 31 -7.01 -3.01 -7.70
CA ASP A 31 -7.01 -1.70 -7.06
C ASP A 31 -7.21 -1.86 -5.55
N TYR A 32 -6.12 -1.69 -4.80
CA TYR A 32 -6.13 -1.73 -3.33
C TYR A 32 -6.30 -0.35 -2.70
N THR A 33 -6.59 0.69 -3.48
CA THR A 33 -6.63 2.08 -2.99
C THR A 33 -7.67 2.25 -1.89
N GLU A 34 -8.88 1.72 -2.06
CA GLU A 34 -9.95 1.81 -1.05
C GLU A 34 -9.56 1.12 0.26
N ALA A 35 -8.98 -0.08 0.18
CA ALA A 35 -8.53 -0.80 1.37
C ALA A 35 -7.38 -0.06 2.09
N ALA A 36 -6.47 0.53 1.33
CA ALA A 36 -5.38 1.34 1.85
C ALA A 36 -5.90 2.62 2.52
N GLU A 37 -6.89 3.31 1.94
CA GLU A 37 -7.54 4.48 2.54
C GLU A 37 -8.19 4.15 3.88
N VAL A 38 -8.87 2.99 3.99
CA VAL A 38 -9.41 2.53 5.26
C VAL A 38 -8.29 2.34 6.29
N LEU A 39 -7.21 1.64 5.94
CA LEU A 39 -6.09 1.41 6.87
C LEU A 39 -5.39 2.72 7.26
N VAL A 40 -5.27 3.68 6.35
CA VAL A 40 -4.75 5.02 6.62
C VAL A 40 -5.68 5.80 7.55
N SER A 41 -7.00 5.69 7.36
CA SER A 41 -7.98 6.36 8.24
C SER A 41 -7.91 5.86 9.69
N THR A 42 -7.54 4.59 9.88
CA THR A 42 -7.30 4.01 11.21
C THR A 42 -5.91 4.33 11.76
N GLY A 43 -5.00 4.84 10.93
CA GLY A 43 -3.59 5.06 11.24
C GLY A 43 -2.73 3.79 11.33
N ALA A 44 -3.31 2.61 11.07
CA ALA A 44 -2.59 1.34 11.01
C ALA A 44 -1.54 1.35 9.90
N LEU A 45 -1.90 1.88 8.73
CA LEU A 45 -1.00 2.17 7.62
C LEU A 45 -0.64 3.65 7.61
N LYS A 46 0.64 3.97 7.42
CA LYS A 46 1.12 5.35 7.24
C LYS A 46 1.96 5.42 5.98
N GLY A 47 1.83 6.53 5.26
CA GLY A 47 2.65 6.81 4.09
C GLY A 47 4.10 7.11 4.44
N TYR A 48 4.94 7.07 3.42
CA TYR A 48 6.35 7.38 3.50
C TYR A 48 6.59 8.89 3.44
N THR A 49 7.83 9.31 3.64
CA THR A 49 8.23 10.73 3.68
C THR A 49 8.03 11.46 2.35
N ASP A 50 7.87 10.73 1.25
CA ASP A 50 7.57 11.25 -0.07
C ASP A 50 6.06 11.46 -0.32
N GLY A 51 5.22 11.17 0.68
CA GLY A 51 3.77 11.35 0.63
C GLY A 51 3.02 10.20 -0.06
N LYS A 52 3.69 9.10 -0.41
CA LYS A 52 3.08 7.94 -1.05
C LYS A 52 2.90 6.77 -0.08
N LEU A 53 2.01 5.85 -0.43
CA LEU A 53 1.79 4.60 0.31
C LEU A 53 2.66 3.43 -0.19
N HIS A 54 3.18 3.51 -1.43
CA HIS A 54 3.95 2.44 -2.10
C HIS A 54 3.21 1.09 -2.01
N LEU A 55 1.96 1.05 -2.50
CA LEU A 55 1.11 -0.15 -2.46
C LEU A 55 1.58 -1.25 -3.42
N GLU A 56 2.42 -0.86 -4.38
CA GLU A 56 3.10 -1.72 -5.34
C GLU A 56 4.33 -2.43 -4.77
N ASP A 57 4.84 -1.97 -3.62
CA ASP A 57 6.05 -2.51 -3.00
C ASP A 57 5.74 -3.69 -2.05
N ASP A 58 6.68 -4.62 -1.94
CA ASP A 58 6.60 -5.73 -0.99
C ASP A 58 6.68 -5.23 0.46
N VAL A 59 5.70 -5.62 1.27
CA VAL A 59 5.69 -5.35 2.71
C VAL A 59 6.72 -6.24 3.41
N GLN A 60 7.64 -5.63 4.14
CA GLN A 60 8.63 -6.32 4.96
C GLN A 60 8.01 -6.85 6.25
N ARG A 61 8.56 -7.95 6.79
CA ARG A 61 8.03 -8.62 7.98
C ARG A 61 7.88 -7.69 9.19
N TYR A 62 8.83 -6.80 9.40
CA TYR A 62 8.79 -5.84 10.52
C TYR A 62 7.72 -4.75 10.32
N GLN A 63 7.43 -4.36 9.07
CA GLN A 63 6.33 -3.44 8.76
C GLN A 63 4.99 -4.11 9.03
N MET A 64 4.84 -5.38 8.63
CA MET A 64 3.62 -6.15 8.93
C MET A 64 3.39 -6.30 10.44
N ALA A 65 4.44 -6.57 11.23
CA ALA A 65 4.34 -6.62 12.69
C ALA A 65 3.80 -5.29 13.26
N LEU A 66 4.30 -4.15 12.76
CA LEU A 66 3.82 -2.84 13.16
C LEU A 66 2.35 -2.60 12.79
N PHE A 67 1.93 -2.99 11.58
CA PHE A 67 0.54 -2.85 11.16
C PHE A 67 -0.40 -3.64 12.07
N ILE A 68 -0.05 -4.90 12.37
CA ILE A 68 -0.83 -5.75 13.27
C ILE A 68 -0.89 -5.16 14.68
N ALA A 69 0.24 -4.72 15.23
CA ALA A 69 0.29 -4.10 16.56
C ALA A 69 -0.66 -2.90 16.65
N ARG A 70 -0.58 -1.97 15.69
CA ARG A 70 -1.48 -0.80 15.62
C ARG A 70 -2.95 -1.19 15.47
N MET A 71 -3.26 -2.21 14.67
CA MET A 71 -4.64 -2.68 14.50
C MET A 71 -5.19 -3.33 15.79
N MET A 72 -4.34 -4.01 16.56
CA MET A 72 -4.74 -4.68 17.79
C MET A 72 -4.91 -3.71 18.96
N THR A 73 -4.02 -2.72 19.09
CA THR A 73 -4.05 -1.78 20.23
C THR A 73 -4.81 -0.49 19.92
N GLY A 74 -4.88 -0.08 18.65
CA GLY A 74 -5.30 1.25 18.25
C GLY A 74 -4.22 2.33 18.45
N ASP A 75 -3.04 1.96 18.97
CA ASP A 75 -1.95 2.91 19.25
C ASP A 75 -1.12 3.16 17.99
N VAL A 76 -1.39 4.29 17.35
CA VAL A 76 -0.73 4.70 16.11
C VAL A 76 0.46 5.62 16.33
N ASP A 77 0.91 5.84 17.56
CA ASP A 77 2.13 6.61 17.83
C ASP A 77 3.37 5.73 17.63
N ASP A 78 4.26 6.14 16.72
CA ASP A 78 5.44 5.36 16.34
C ASP A 78 6.50 5.33 17.45
N THR A 79 6.44 6.30 18.36
CA THR A 79 7.38 6.37 19.49
C THR A 79 7.16 5.24 20.49
N LEU A 80 5.95 4.67 20.57
CA LEU A 80 5.62 3.54 21.45
C LEU A 80 6.27 2.23 21.01
N TRP A 81 6.59 2.10 19.72
CA TRP A 81 7.10 0.87 19.14
C TRP A 81 8.63 0.81 19.09
N SER A 82 9.29 1.81 19.66
CA SER A 82 10.74 1.98 19.61
C SER A 82 11.44 1.44 20.86
N ASN A 83 12.60 0.79 20.65
CA ASN A 83 13.62 0.49 21.66
C ASN A 83 13.19 -0.37 22.87
N PHE A 84 12.13 -1.17 22.73
CA PHE A 84 11.73 -2.17 23.73
C PHE A 84 11.70 -3.57 23.12
N ASN A 85 12.63 -4.44 23.53
CA ASN A 85 12.72 -5.81 23.02
C ASN A 85 12.47 -6.83 24.15
N THR A 86 11.38 -7.60 24.06
CA THR A 86 11.11 -8.74 24.95
C THR A 86 11.32 -10.09 24.27
N THR A 87 11.61 -10.09 22.96
CA THR A 87 11.81 -11.31 22.18
C THR A 87 13.20 -11.90 22.38
N SER A 88 13.37 -13.16 21.98
CA SER A 88 14.66 -13.82 21.87
C SER A 88 15.29 -13.70 20.47
N PHE A 89 14.72 -12.90 19.57
CA PHE A 89 15.22 -12.77 18.20
C PHE A 89 16.50 -11.93 18.19
N THR A 90 17.55 -12.47 17.57
CA THR A 90 18.88 -11.83 17.49
C THR A 90 19.05 -10.99 16.21
N ASP A 91 18.16 -11.16 15.23
CA ASP A 91 18.22 -10.53 13.91
C ASP A 91 17.40 -9.23 13.81
N ILE A 92 16.97 -8.66 14.94
CA ILE A 92 16.13 -7.45 14.99
C ILE A 92 16.80 -6.22 15.60
N ASP A 93 18.08 -6.31 15.98
CA ASP A 93 18.81 -5.22 16.63
C ASP A 93 18.91 -3.95 15.76
N SER A 94 19.00 -4.11 14.44
CA SER A 94 19.00 -2.98 13.49
C SER A 94 17.62 -2.37 13.25
N LEU A 95 16.56 -2.94 13.82
CA LEU A 95 15.16 -2.56 13.64
C LEU A 95 14.60 -1.83 14.87
N SER A 96 15.42 -0.99 15.51
CA SER A 96 15.13 -0.34 16.78
C SER A 96 13.78 0.38 16.86
N GLN A 97 13.28 0.94 15.76
CA GLN A 97 11.98 1.63 15.66
C GLN A 97 10.76 0.69 15.58
N TYR A 98 10.96 -0.60 15.31
CA TYR A 98 9.91 -1.61 15.15
C TYR A 98 9.95 -2.68 16.25
N VAL A 99 11.04 -2.71 17.02
CA VAL A 99 11.34 -3.80 17.96
C VAL A 99 10.25 -3.95 19.04
N GLY A 100 9.62 -2.86 19.46
CA GLY A 100 8.49 -2.89 20.40
C GLY A 100 7.24 -3.51 19.79
N ALA A 101 6.94 -3.22 18.51
CA ALA A 101 5.82 -3.84 17.82
C ALA A 101 6.06 -5.33 17.59
N ILE A 102 7.28 -5.72 17.18
CA ILE A 102 7.68 -7.13 17.02
C ILE A 102 7.54 -7.88 18.36
N SER A 103 7.98 -7.26 19.45
CA SER A 103 7.83 -7.78 20.81
C SER A 103 6.38 -8.02 21.18
N PHE A 104 5.54 -7.00 21.03
CA PHE A 104 4.12 -7.08 21.34
C PHE A 104 3.42 -8.21 20.57
N VAL A 105 3.56 -8.26 19.24
CA VAL A 105 2.88 -9.31 18.44
C VAL A 105 3.45 -10.70 18.66
N THR A 106 4.67 -10.80 19.18
CA THR A 106 5.25 -12.08 19.62
C THR A 106 4.64 -12.52 20.95
N ASP A 107 4.50 -11.60 21.91
CA ASP A 107 3.88 -11.85 23.21
C ASP A 107 2.39 -12.23 23.07
N GLU A 108 1.67 -11.59 22.14
CA GLU A 108 0.30 -11.95 21.75
C GLU A 108 0.20 -13.27 20.95
N GLY A 109 1.34 -13.88 20.60
CA GLY A 109 1.42 -15.17 19.91
C GLY A 109 1.05 -15.11 18.42
N VAL A 110 0.95 -13.93 17.83
CA VAL A 110 0.68 -13.71 16.40
C VAL A 110 1.88 -14.11 15.56
N ILE A 111 3.09 -13.74 16.00
CA ILE A 111 4.35 -14.13 15.37
C ILE A 111 5.03 -15.19 16.22
N LYS A 112 5.53 -16.24 15.57
CA LYS A 112 6.40 -17.25 16.18
C LYS A 112 7.72 -17.32 15.42
N GLY A 113 8.81 -17.39 16.16
CA GLY A 113 10.14 -17.65 15.61
C GLY A 113 10.26 -19.08 15.08
N ARG A 114 11.17 -19.30 14.14
CA ARG A 114 11.55 -20.66 13.70
C ARG A 114 12.48 -21.34 14.71
N SER A 115 13.31 -20.54 15.39
CA SER A 115 14.26 -20.96 16.42
C SER A 115 14.30 -19.90 17.52
N GLU A 116 14.69 -20.30 18.73
CA GLU A 116 15.00 -19.37 19.83
C GLU A 116 16.40 -18.74 19.70
N THR A 117 17.09 -19.02 18.58
CA THR A 117 18.47 -18.60 18.28
C THR A 117 18.57 -18.11 16.85
#